data_AF-A0A938AFF3-F1
#
_entry.id   AF-A0A938AFF3-F1
#
_cell.length_a   1.000
_cell.length_b   1.000
_cell.length_c   1.000
_cell.angle_alpha   90.00
_cell.angle_beta   90.00
_cell.angle_gamma   90.00
#
_symmetry.space_group_name_H-M   'P 1'
#
loop_
_entity.id
_entity.type
_entity.pdbx_description
1 polymer ?
#
loop_
_entity_poly.entity_id
_entity_poly.type
_entity_poly.pdbx_seq_one_letter_code
_entity_poly.pdbx_strand_id
1 'polypeptide(L)'
;MSTERDMAAMRRVIAMTGMAFPRGLLGPEATQLAAAIGAGAPDRDEVDALIKQVATAQWPVLQGPMAAALSRAERSDDAADDRSLVVAEEFAADADPHNPLALALAERAGLDLAAARARALDRLEVLAATQGTDPERPEALIALATTAGRTVVDLLDLDPEDFGPEIADYADAGTSPEVATPRLARATGDDEIRAWARESLLALDVPAPPMALASIKRLAEGPVPDDPAEDPLWTATVIVLAEDAIDIATAEVDGDGGGGDMDGAEGLADLGDLLGDDAP
;
A
#
# COMPACT_ATOMS: atom_id res chain seq x y z
N MET A 1 19.08 -9.43 27.83
CA MET A 1 19.59 -10.18 26.66
C MET A 1 18.53 -11.05 25.99
N SER A 2 17.40 -11.43 26.63
CA SER A 2 16.29 -12.15 25.95
C SER A 2 15.51 -11.22 25.01
N THR A 3 15.00 -10.10 25.52
CA THR A 3 14.04 -9.23 24.80
C THR A 3 14.52 -8.71 23.44
N GLU A 4 15.77 -8.28 23.30
CA GLU A 4 16.28 -7.76 22.00
C GLU A 4 16.46 -8.87 20.96
N ARG A 5 16.81 -10.08 21.41
CA ARG A 5 16.89 -11.27 20.55
C ARG A 5 15.48 -11.72 20.15
N ASP A 6 14.54 -11.70 21.08
CA ASP A 6 13.15 -12.06 20.84
C ASP A 6 12.49 -11.06 19.87
N MET A 7 12.73 -9.75 20.03
CA MET A 7 12.30 -8.72 19.08
C MET A 7 12.89 -8.94 17.68
N ALA A 8 14.18 -9.25 17.56
CA ALA A 8 14.80 -9.52 16.26
C ALA A 8 14.19 -10.76 15.58
N ALA A 9 13.87 -11.80 16.35
CA ALA A 9 13.16 -12.97 15.84
C ALA A 9 11.75 -12.62 15.36
N MET A 10 10.99 -11.81 16.12
CA MET A 10 9.64 -11.41 15.73
C MET A 10 9.62 -10.52 14.48
N ARG A 11 10.58 -9.59 14.34
CA ARG A 11 10.74 -8.82 13.09
C ARG A 11 10.97 -9.73 11.87
N ARG A 12 11.77 -10.80 12.05
CA ARG A 12 12.01 -11.79 10.99
C ARG A 12 10.74 -12.59 10.67
N VAL A 13 9.98 -13.02 11.68
CA VAL A 13 8.69 -13.71 11.50
C VAL A 13 7.71 -12.82 10.74
N ILE A 14 7.58 -11.55 11.13
CA ILE A 14 6.73 -10.56 10.46
C ILE A 14 7.13 -10.41 8.98
N ALA A 15 8.43 -10.25 8.71
CA ALA A 15 8.92 -10.11 7.33
C ALA A 15 8.65 -11.34 6.47
N MET A 16 8.79 -12.55 7.04
CA MET A 16 8.54 -13.81 6.33
C MET A 16 7.06 -14.05 6.06
N THR A 17 6.19 -13.68 7.00
CA THR A 17 4.74 -13.93 6.93
C THR A 17 3.97 -12.83 6.23
N GLY A 18 4.60 -11.68 5.97
CA GLY A 18 3.93 -10.50 5.44
C GLY A 18 2.90 -9.88 6.40
N MET A 19 2.90 -10.27 7.68
CA MET A 19 1.92 -9.74 8.65
C MET A 19 2.08 -8.23 8.81
N ALA A 20 1.01 -7.51 8.50
CA ALA A 20 0.91 -6.07 8.71
C ALA A 20 -0.40 -5.75 9.43
N PHE A 21 -0.45 -4.56 10.04
CA PHE A 21 -1.69 -4.02 10.59
C PHE A 21 -2.40 -3.20 9.52
N PRO A 22 -3.71 -3.43 9.29
CA PRO A 22 -4.49 -2.59 8.39
C PRO A 22 -4.37 -1.14 8.84
N ARG A 23 -3.84 -0.29 7.97
CA ARG A 23 -3.48 1.09 8.35
C ARG A 23 -4.70 1.91 8.71
N GLY A 24 -5.88 1.59 8.18
CA GLY A 24 -7.17 2.19 8.54
C GLY A 24 -7.62 1.93 10.00
N LEU A 25 -7.06 0.91 10.67
CA LEU A 25 -7.35 0.61 12.09
C LEU A 25 -6.35 1.28 13.05
N LEU A 26 -5.33 1.95 12.51
CA LEU A 26 -4.28 2.56 13.30
C LEU A 26 -4.76 3.88 13.92
N GLY A 27 -4.79 3.91 15.25
CA GLY A 27 -5.21 5.06 16.04
C GLY A 27 -4.21 6.23 16.09
N PRO A 28 -4.52 7.27 16.88
CA PRO A 28 -3.67 8.44 17.04
C PRO A 28 -2.25 8.11 17.55
N GLU A 29 -2.10 7.03 18.32
CA GLU A 29 -0.79 6.55 18.82
C GLU A 29 0.13 6.15 17.66
N ALA A 30 -0.40 5.44 16.66
CA ALA A 30 0.38 5.01 15.50
C ALA A 30 0.73 6.20 14.60
N THR A 31 -0.17 7.18 14.50
CA THR A 31 0.10 8.46 13.84
C THR A 31 1.24 9.22 14.51
N GLN A 32 1.29 9.26 15.84
CA GLN A 32 2.39 9.88 16.59
C GLN A 32 3.71 9.13 16.38
N LEU A 33 3.69 7.79 16.44
CA LEU A 33 4.86 6.97 16.13
C LEU A 33 5.38 7.23 14.71
N ALA A 34 4.49 7.24 13.71
CA ALA A 34 4.86 7.50 12.33
C ALA A 34 5.43 8.92 12.12
N ALA A 35 4.88 9.93 12.80
CA ALA A 35 5.39 11.29 12.76
C ALA A 35 6.79 11.39 13.39
N ALA A 36 7.02 10.73 14.52
CA ALA A 36 8.34 10.68 15.16
C ALA A 36 9.38 10.00 14.26
N ILE A 37 9.03 8.84 13.67
CA ILE A 37 9.88 8.14 12.70
C ILE A 37 10.20 9.04 11.50
N GLY A 38 9.18 9.67 10.90
CA GLY A 38 9.32 10.53 9.73
C GLY A 38 10.13 11.81 9.97
N ALA A 39 10.10 12.33 11.20
CA ALA A 39 10.95 13.47 11.61
C ALA A 39 12.43 13.10 11.78
N GLY A 40 12.79 11.82 11.61
CA GLY A 40 14.15 11.31 11.78
C GLY A 40 14.56 11.21 13.25
N ALA A 41 13.60 10.89 14.14
CA ALA A 41 13.78 10.89 15.59
C ALA A 41 15.13 10.24 16.02
N PRO A 42 16.01 11.01 16.69
CA PRO A 42 17.32 10.52 17.15
C PRO A 42 17.30 9.90 18.55
N ASP A 43 16.18 9.98 19.30
CA ASP A 43 16.05 9.38 20.64
C ASP A 43 15.32 8.03 20.59
N ARG A 44 16.06 6.96 20.87
CA ARG A 44 15.54 5.59 20.89
C ARG A 44 14.52 5.38 22.00
N ASP A 45 14.66 6.07 23.13
CA ASP A 45 13.75 5.90 24.28
C ASP A 45 12.36 6.47 23.99
N GLU A 46 12.28 7.55 23.20
CA GLU A 46 11.02 8.15 22.76
C GLU A 46 10.27 7.21 21.79
N VAL A 47 10.98 6.67 20.80
CA VAL A 47 10.42 5.71 19.84
C VAL A 47 9.94 4.44 20.56
N ASP A 48 10.74 3.90 21.48
CA ASP A 48 10.38 2.71 22.27
C ASP A 48 9.13 2.96 23.15
N ALA A 49 8.96 4.18 23.66
CA ALA A 49 7.76 4.56 24.42
C ALA A 49 6.51 4.62 23.53
N LEU A 50 6.64 5.18 22.32
CA LEU A 50 5.55 5.25 21.33
C LEU A 50 5.15 3.86 20.83
N ILE A 51 6.11 2.96 20.58
CA ILE A 51 5.84 1.55 20.21
C ILE A 51 4.98 0.88 21.28
N LYS A 52 5.31 1.06 22.57
CA LYS A 52 4.51 0.49 23.67
C LYS A 52 3.09 1.05 23.73
N GLN A 53 2.91 2.34 23.43
CA GLN A 53 1.57 2.95 23.38
C GLN A 53 0.72 2.34 22.27
N VAL A 54 1.28 2.21 21.06
CA VAL A 54 0.62 1.56 19.92
C VAL A 54 0.25 0.12 20.27
N ALA A 55 1.19 -0.65 20.81
CA ALA A 55 0.95 -2.04 21.18
C ALA A 55 -0.17 -2.15 22.25
N THR A 56 -0.18 -1.27 23.25
CA THR A 56 -1.22 -1.22 24.29
C THR A 56 -2.60 -0.92 23.72
N ALA A 57 -2.69 0.02 22.77
CA ALA A 57 -3.95 0.41 22.16
C ALA A 57 -4.52 -0.68 21.23
N GLN A 58 -3.64 -1.38 20.51
CA GLN A 58 -4.04 -2.19 19.36
C GLN A 58 -4.06 -3.70 19.65
N TRP A 59 -3.22 -4.20 20.57
CA TRP A 59 -3.09 -5.63 20.83
C TRP A 59 -4.40 -6.34 21.21
N PRO A 60 -5.29 -5.78 22.06
CA PRO A 60 -6.52 -6.48 22.45
C PRO A 60 -7.44 -6.85 21.27
N VAL A 61 -7.43 -6.05 20.21
CA VAL A 61 -8.25 -6.27 19.01
C VAL A 61 -7.53 -7.19 18.01
N LEU A 62 -6.20 -7.09 17.93
CA LEU A 62 -5.40 -7.76 16.91
C LEU A 62 -4.91 -9.14 17.33
N GLN A 63 -4.93 -9.47 18.62
CA GLN A 63 -4.45 -10.74 19.15
C GLN A 63 -5.09 -11.96 18.45
N GLY A 64 -6.41 -11.99 18.37
CA GLY A 64 -7.15 -13.09 17.72
C GLY A 64 -6.81 -13.25 16.24
N PRO A 65 -6.90 -12.18 15.42
CA PRO A 65 -6.47 -12.19 14.04
C PRO A 65 -5.00 -12.63 13.84
N MET A 66 -4.07 -12.17 14.68
CA MET A 66 -2.65 -12.53 14.57
C MET A 66 -2.42 -14.01 14.88
N ALA A 67 -3.06 -14.55 15.91
CA ALA A 67 -3.00 -15.99 16.20
C ALA A 67 -3.54 -16.84 15.03
N ALA A 68 -4.63 -16.39 14.39
CA ALA A 68 -5.20 -17.06 13.23
C ALA A 68 -4.33 -16.94 11.96
N ALA A 69 -3.60 -15.82 11.79
CA ALA A 69 -2.65 -15.64 10.70
C ALA A 69 -1.43 -16.55 10.87
N LEU A 70 -0.83 -16.56 12.06
CA LEU A 70 0.31 -17.41 12.38
C LEU A 70 -0.02 -18.90 12.24
N SER A 71 -1.20 -19.32 12.67
CA SER A 71 -1.65 -20.72 12.53
C SER A 71 -1.80 -21.17 11.07
N ARG A 72 -1.96 -20.23 10.13
CA ARG A 72 -2.05 -20.50 8.69
C ARG A 72 -0.71 -20.34 7.97
N ALA A 73 0.29 -19.76 8.61
CA ALA A 73 1.60 -19.55 8.00
C ALA A 73 2.23 -20.90 7.66
N GLU A 74 2.75 -21.01 6.43
CA GLU A 74 3.45 -22.21 6.00
C GLU A 74 4.74 -22.39 6.82
N ARG A 75 5.02 -23.64 7.21
CA ARG A 75 6.28 -23.94 7.88
C ARG A 75 7.42 -23.94 6.88
N SER A 76 8.46 -23.20 7.21
CA SER A 76 9.71 -23.16 6.45
C SER A 76 10.52 -24.44 6.68
N ASP A 77 11.25 -24.88 5.64
CA ASP A 77 12.28 -25.93 5.77
C ASP A 77 13.49 -25.46 6.61
N ASP A 78 13.63 -24.15 6.86
CA ASP A 78 14.62 -23.60 7.79
C ASP A 78 14.16 -23.78 9.25
N ALA A 79 14.86 -24.65 9.99
CA ALA A 79 14.58 -24.94 11.39
C ALA A 79 14.74 -23.74 12.34
N ALA A 80 15.42 -22.67 11.94
CA ALA A 80 15.45 -21.41 12.70
C ALA A 80 14.15 -20.61 12.53
N ASP A 81 13.57 -20.62 11.33
CA ASP A 81 12.31 -19.95 11.02
C ASP A 81 11.13 -20.69 11.64
N ASP A 82 11.10 -22.02 11.54
CA ASP A 82 10.07 -22.84 12.18
C ASP A 82 10.05 -22.64 13.71
N ARG A 83 11.22 -22.61 14.35
CA ARG A 83 11.30 -22.30 15.79
C ARG A 83 10.82 -20.89 16.12
N SER A 84 11.10 -19.91 15.25
CA SER A 84 10.66 -18.53 15.47
C SER A 84 9.14 -18.41 15.31
N LEU A 85 8.53 -19.16 14.39
CA LEU A 85 7.07 -19.25 14.25
C LEU A 85 6.41 -19.84 15.51
N VAL A 86 6.94 -20.95 16.04
CA VAL A 86 6.40 -21.54 17.28
C VAL A 86 6.45 -20.55 18.45
N VAL A 87 7.55 -19.80 18.59
CA VAL A 87 7.65 -18.75 19.62
C VAL A 87 6.67 -17.60 19.35
N ALA A 88 6.44 -17.24 18.08
CA ALA A 88 5.45 -16.22 17.74
C ALA A 88 4.02 -16.67 18.07
N GLU A 89 3.68 -17.94 17.87
CA GLU A 89 2.38 -18.52 18.28
C GLU A 89 2.18 -18.43 19.80
N GLU A 90 3.23 -18.69 20.59
CA GLU A 90 3.20 -18.53 22.05
C GLU A 90 2.95 -17.08 22.45
N PHE A 91 3.62 -16.12 21.82
CA PHE A 91 3.38 -14.69 22.07
C PHE A 91 2.01 -14.22 21.59
N ALA A 92 1.47 -14.77 20.52
CA ALA A 92 0.13 -14.44 20.06
C ALA A 92 -0.96 -14.90 21.05
N ALA A 93 -0.70 -15.97 21.80
CA ALA A 93 -1.59 -16.41 22.88
C ALA A 93 -1.44 -15.57 24.17
N ASP A 94 -0.38 -14.77 24.31
CA ASP A 94 -0.14 -13.92 25.47
C ASP A 94 -0.96 -12.63 25.40
N ALA A 95 -1.75 -12.37 26.44
CA ALA A 95 -2.57 -11.16 26.55
C ALA A 95 -1.75 -9.90 26.90
N ASP A 96 -0.48 -10.04 27.29
CA ASP A 96 0.39 -8.91 27.56
C ASP A 96 0.66 -8.09 26.28
N PRO A 97 0.21 -6.82 26.18
CA PRO A 97 0.47 -5.98 25.02
C PRO A 97 1.95 -5.60 24.86
N HIS A 98 2.81 -5.89 25.84
CA HIS A 98 4.24 -5.61 25.78
C HIS A 98 5.08 -6.86 25.50
N ASN A 99 4.44 -7.94 25.06
CA ASN A 99 5.15 -9.10 24.54
C ASN A 99 5.93 -8.75 23.24
N PRO A 100 7.01 -9.47 22.90
CA PRO A 100 7.84 -9.15 21.74
C PRO A 100 7.12 -9.13 20.38
N LEU A 101 6.08 -9.94 20.17
CA LEU A 101 5.33 -9.95 18.91
C LEU A 101 4.49 -8.66 18.78
N ALA A 102 3.78 -8.28 19.84
CA ALA A 102 2.96 -7.07 19.86
C ALA A 102 3.82 -5.81 19.64
N LEU A 103 4.98 -5.73 20.28
CA LEU A 103 5.92 -4.63 20.10
C LEU A 103 6.51 -4.58 18.69
N ALA A 104 6.88 -5.73 18.11
CA ALA A 104 7.42 -5.79 16.75
C ALA A 104 6.39 -5.40 15.69
N LEU A 105 5.13 -5.80 15.86
CA LEU A 105 4.05 -5.39 14.96
C LEU A 105 3.73 -3.89 15.10
N ALA A 106 3.72 -3.35 16.32
CA ALA A 106 3.54 -1.92 16.55
C ALA A 106 4.65 -1.08 15.90
N GLU A 107 5.91 -1.52 16.01
CA GLU A 107 7.04 -0.91 15.30
C GLU A 107 6.84 -0.97 13.79
N ARG A 108 6.48 -2.13 13.25
CA ARG A 108 6.23 -2.32 11.82
C ARG A 108 5.13 -1.38 11.31
N ALA A 109 4.01 -1.29 12.02
CA ALA A 109 2.91 -0.40 11.66
C ALA A 109 3.32 1.08 11.66
N GLY A 110 4.13 1.50 12.64
CA GLY A 110 4.71 2.84 12.66
C GLY A 110 5.58 3.12 11.44
N LEU A 111 6.44 2.18 11.05
CA LEU A 111 7.31 2.28 9.88
C LEU A 111 6.50 2.34 8.57
N ASP A 112 5.51 1.47 8.41
CA ASP A 112 4.68 1.40 7.21
C ASP A 112 3.84 2.68 7.05
N LEU A 113 3.25 3.18 8.15
CA LEU A 113 2.51 4.44 8.13
C LEU A 113 3.43 5.64 7.89
N ALA A 114 4.65 5.66 8.43
CA ALA A 114 5.62 6.71 8.13
C ALA A 114 5.99 6.73 6.64
N ALA A 115 6.19 5.55 6.04
CA ALA A 115 6.47 5.42 4.61
C ALA A 115 5.28 5.90 3.75
N ALA A 116 4.05 5.52 4.11
CA ALA A 116 2.84 5.99 3.44
C ALA A 116 2.70 7.53 3.51
N ARG A 117 2.98 8.13 4.67
CA ARG A 117 2.97 9.59 4.84
C ARG A 117 4.05 10.29 4.01
N ALA A 118 5.24 9.70 3.90
CA ALA A 118 6.29 10.23 3.05
C ALA A 118 5.87 10.23 1.57
N ARG A 119 5.28 9.13 1.07
CA ARG A 119 4.73 9.08 -0.29
C ARG A 119 3.59 10.08 -0.50
N ALA A 120 2.74 10.30 0.51
CA ALA A 120 1.70 11.33 0.45
C ALA A 120 2.29 12.74 0.33
N LEU A 121 3.36 13.03 1.07
CA LEU A 121 4.10 14.29 0.98
C LEU A 121 4.67 14.51 -0.42
N ASP A 122 5.37 13.52 -0.98
CA ASP A 122 5.94 13.60 -2.33
C ASP A 122 4.86 13.90 -3.38
N ARG A 123 3.69 13.25 -3.29
CA ARG A 123 2.57 13.51 -4.20
C ARG A 123 1.97 14.90 -4.02
N LEU A 124 1.89 15.41 -2.79
CA LEU A 124 1.42 16.75 -2.53
C LEU A 124 2.35 17.82 -3.11
N GLU A 125 3.66 17.59 -3.11
CA GLU A 125 4.63 18.46 -3.79
C GLU A 125 4.40 18.49 -5.30
N VAL A 126 4.18 17.33 -5.93
CA VAL A 126 3.84 17.22 -7.36
C VAL A 126 2.50 17.89 -7.67
N LEU A 127 1.50 17.70 -6.82
CA LEU A 127 0.19 18.34 -6.97
C LEU A 127 0.31 19.86 -6.89
N ALA A 128 1.08 20.39 -5.93
CA ALA A 128 1.29 21.83 -5.80
C ALA A 128 1.97 22.43 -7.04
N ALA A 129 2.92 21.71 -7.65
CA ALA A 129 3.53 22.12 -8.91
C ALA A 129 2.52 22.10 -10.09
N THR A 130 1.58 21.14 -10.07
CA THR A 130 0.59 20.93 -11.13
C THR A 130 -0.63 21.84 -10.99
N GLN A 131 -1.04 22.26 -9.81
CA GLN A 131 -2.16 23.19 -9.66
C GLN A 131 -1.86 24.57 -10.26
N GLY A 132 -0.58 24.99 -10.28
CA GLY A 132 -0.20 26.27 -10.85
C GLY A 132 -1.01 27.43 -10.25
N THR A 133 -1.45 28.36 -11.09
CA THR A 133 -2.28 29.51 -10.67
C THR A 133 -3.78 29.34 -10.91
N ASP A 134 -4.20 28.28 -11.62
CA ASP A 134 -5.60 28.00 -11.93
C ASP A 134 -5.95 26.55 -11.50
N PRO A 135 -6.49 26.37 -10.29
CA PRO A 135 -6.80 25.05 -9.76
C PRO A 135 -8.05 24.42 -10.40
N GLU A 136 -8.82 25.16 -11.21
CA GLU A 136 -10.06 24.68 -11.83
C GLU A 136 -9.85 24.10 -13.23
N ARG A 137 -8.64 24.21 -13.79
CA ARG A 137 -8.31 23.60 -15.09
C ARG A 137 -8.46 22.07 -15.02
N PRO A 138 -8.92 21.42 -16.11
CA PRO A 138 -9.16 19.97 -16.12
C PRO A 138 -7.96 19.13 -15.63
N GLU A 139 -6.73 19.50 -16.01
CA GLU A 139 -5.53 18.78 -15.62
C GLU A 139 -5.24 18.89 -14.11
N ALA A 140 -5.56 20.05 -13.50
CA ALA A 140 -5.41 20.22 -12.05
C ALA A 140 -6.45 19.44 -11.26
N LEU A 141 -7.67 19.31 -11.79
CA LEU A 141 -8.73 18.49 -11.19
C LEU A 141 -8.40 17.00 -11.28
N ILE A 142 -7.86 16.54 -12.41
CA ILE A 142 -7.37 15.16 -12.56
C ILE A 142 -6.23 14.90 -11.56
N ALA A 143 -5.22 15.77 -11.52
CA ALA A 143 -4.10 15.62 -10.59
C ALA A 143 -4.55 15.61 -9.12
N LEU A 144 -5.53 16.44 -8.77
CA LEU A 144 -6.13 16.46 -7.43
C LEU A 144 -6.81 15.13 -7.09
N ALA A 145 -7.67 14.62 -7.98
CA ALA A 145 -8.37 13.37 -7.79
C ALA A 145 -7.40 12.18 -7.68
N THR A 146 -6.47 12.04 -8.63
CA THR A 146 -5.45 10.98 -8.61
C THR A 146 -4.59 11.04 -7.34
N THR A 147 -4.21 12.25 -6.88
CA THR A 147 -3.45 12.41 -5.64
C THR A 147 -4.25 11.95 -4.43
N ALA A 148 -5.52 12.37 -4.32
CA ALA A 148 -6.39 11.98 -3.23
C ALA A 148 -6.63 10.46 -3.20
N GLY A 149 -6.94 9.85 -4.35
CA GLY A 149 -7.12 8.41 -4.47
C GLY A 149 -5.86 7.62 -4.07
N ARG A 150 -4.70 7.98 -4.61
CA ARG A 150 -3.41 7.35 -4.25
C ARG A 150 -3.06 7.51 -2.77
N THR A 151 -3.37 8.66 -2.18
CA THR A 151 -3.16 8.87 -0.73
C THR A 151 -4.08 7.96 0.09
N VAL A 152 -5.35 7.80 -0.29
CA VAL A 152 -6.26 6.88 0.40
C VAL A 152 -5.80 5.43 0.27
N VAL A 153 -5.45 4.96 -0.94
CA VAL A 153 -4.91 3.60 -1.16
C VAL A 153 -3.73 3.32 -0.25
N ASP A 154 -2.75 4.24 -0.19
CA ASP A 154 -1.59 4.10 0.69
C ASP A 154 -1.96 4.09 2.19
N LEU A 155 -2.84 5.01 2.60
CA LEU A 155 -3.21 5.18 4.02
C LEU A 155 -4.10 4.07 4.55
N LEU A 156 -4.88 3.42 3.69
CA LEU A 156 -5.71 2.27 4.06
C LEU A 156 -5.04 0.92 3.77
N ASP A 157 -3.96 0.91 3.00
CA ASP A 157 -3.31 -0.31 2.51
C ASP A 157 -4.25 -1.16 1.64
N LEU A 158 -4.95 -0.51 0.71
CA LEU A 158 -5.84 -1.20 -0.22
C LEU A 158 -5.02 -1.90 -1.30
N ASP A 159 -5.20 -3.21 -1.44
CA ASP A 159 -4.58 -4.00 -2.50
C ASP A 159 -5.50 -4.03 -3.72
N PRO A 160 -5.03 -3.67 -4.94
CA PRO A 160 -5.81 -3.87 -6.15
C PRO A 160 -6.31 -5.31 -6.33
N GLU A 161 -5.57 -6.33 -5.89
CA GLU A 161 -5.96 -7.74 -6.02
C GLU A 161 -7.21 -8.09 -5.19
N ASP A 162 -7.45 -7.40 -4.07
CA ASP A 162 -8.64 -7.60 -3.24
C ASP A 162 -9.95 -7.26 -3.98
N PHE A 163 -9.85 -6.50 -5.08
CA PHE A 163 -10.95 -6.08 -5.93
C PHE A 163 -10.88 -6.71 -7.33
N GLY A 164 -10.10 -7.77 -7.50
CA GLY A 164 -9.83 -8.41 -8.80
C GLY A 164 -11.07 -8.73 -9.65
N PRO A 165 -12.14 -9.34 -9.10
CA PRO A 165 -13.37 -9.62 -9.85
C PRO A 165 -14.05 -8.35 -10.36
N GLU A 166 -14.15 -7.32 -9.52
CA GLU A 166 -14.78 -6.05 -9.85
C GLU A 166 -13.93 -5.24 -10.86
N ILE A 167 -12.60 -5.29 -10.74
CA ILE A 167 -11.67 -4.65 -11.67
C ILE A 167 -11.66 -5.37 -13.02
N ALA A 168 -11.80 -6.70 -13.06
CA ALA A 168 -11.96 -7.44 -14.31
C ALA A 168 -13.18 -6.92 -15.09
N ASP A 169 -14.31 -6.65 -14.41
CA ASP A 169 -15.49 -6.03 -15.02
C ASP A 169 -15.21 -4.60 -15.55
N TYR A 170 -14.30 -3.85 -14.92
CA TYR A 170 -13.84 -2.54 -15.41
C TYR A 170 -12.96 -2.66 -16.66
N ALA A 171 -12.05 -3.65 -16.70
CA ALA A 171 -11.13 -3.90 -17.80
C ALA A 171 -11.81 -4.54 -19.03
N ASP A 172 -12.70 -5.51 -18.81
CA ASP A 172 -13.40 -6.28 -19.86
C ASP A 172 -14.48 -5.48 -20.60
N ALA A 173 -14.80 -4.28 -20.09
CA ALA A 173 -16.05 -3.64 -20.42
C ALA A 173 -16.23 -3.34 -21.92
N GLY A 174 -15.18 -3.04 -22.69
CA GLY A 174 -15.36 -2.39 -24.01
C GLY A 174 -16.29 -1.16 -23.96
N THR A 175 -16.54 -0.66 -22.75
CA THR A 175 -17.47 0.40 -22.36
C THR A 175 -16.60 1.53 -21.85
N SER A 176 -16.99 2.77 -22.13
CA SER A 176 -16.14 3.89 -21.79
C SER A 176 -15.99 4.06 -20.26
N PRO A 177 -14.88 4.65 -19.76
CA PRO A 177 -14.66 4.87 -18.33
C PRO A 177 -15.83 5.57 -17.63
N GLU A 178 -16.54 6.48 -18.32
CA GLU A 178 -17.70 7.17 -17.75
C GLU A 178 -18.85 6.21 -17.37
N VAL A 179 -18.92 5.04 -17.99
CA VAL A 179 -19.93 4.01 -17.69
C VAL A 179 -19.42 2.97 -16.69
N ALA A 180 -18.13 2.63 -16.76
CA ALA A 180 -17.53 1.60 -15.91
C ALA A 180 -17.31 2.10 -14.47
N THR A 181 -16.77 3.32 -14.31
CA THR A 181 -16.41 3.86 -13.00
C THR A 181 -17.58 3.90 -12.00
N PRO A 182 -18.78 4.40 -12.33
CA PRO A 182 -19.90 4.42 -11.38
C PRO A 182 -20.39 3.03 -10.99
N ARG A 183 -20.17 2.00 -11.81
CA ARG A 183 -20.51 0.62 -11.47
C ARG A 183 -19.50 0.05 -10.51
N LEU A 184 -18.21 0.25 -10.81
CA LEU A 184 -17.11 -0.20 -9.99
C LEU A 184 -17.21 0.41 -8.58
N ALA A 185 -17.41 1.73 -8.49
CA ALA A 185 -17.57 2.44 -7.22
C ALA A 185 -18.70 1.85 -6.35
N ARG A 186 -19.83 1.46 -6.94
CA ARG A 186 -20.95 0.85 -6.23
C ARG A 186 -20.68 -0.59 -5.79
N ALA A 187 -19.94 -1.35 -6.59
CA ALA A 187 -19.60 -2.72 -6.27
C ALA A 187 -18.63 -2.80 -5.08
N THR A 188 -17.69 -1.86 -5.00
CA THR A 188 -16.61 -1.87 -4.01
C THR A 188 -16.84 -0.94 -2.82
N GLY A 189 -17.80 -0.01 -2.91
CA GLY A 189 -17.96 1.11 -1.97
C GLY A 189 -18.66 0.81 -0.66
N ASP A 190 -18.10 -0.09 0.14
CA ASP A 190 -18.54 -0.33 1.51
C ASP A 190 -18.54 0.96 2.34
N ASP A 191 -19.64 1.22 3.05
CA ASP A 191 -19.85 2.46 3.81
C ASP A 191 -18.79 2.69 4.89
N GLU A 192 -18.33 1.61 5.55
CA GLU A 192 -17.33 1.68 6.61
C GLU A 192 -15.95 1.99 6.02
N ILE A 193 -15.56 1.33 4.92
CA ILE A 193 -14.29 1.62 4.22
C ILE A 193 -14.27 3.06 3.69
N ARG A 194 -15.39 3.54 3.12
CA ARG A 194 -15.52 4.92 2.64
C ARG A 194 -15.44 5.94 3.79
N ALA A 195 -16.00 5.62 4.96
CA ALA A 195 -15.85 6.46 6.14
C ALA A 195 -14.36 6.53 6.57
N TRP A 196 -13.68 5.39 6.65
CA TRP A 196 -12.26 5.33 6.99
C TRP A 196 -11.39 6.11 6.00
N ALA A 197 -11.64 6.02 4.69
CA ALA A 197 -10.92 6.79 3.68
C ALA A 197 -10.96 8.30 3.95
N ARG A 198 -12.14 8.83 4.30
CA ARG A 198 -12.32 10.25 4.63
C ARG A 198 -11.61 10.61 5.92
N GLU A 199 -11.78 9.80 6.97
CA GLU A 199 -11.14 10.01 8.27
C GLU A 199 -9.61 10.01 8.17
N SER A 200 -9.03 9.04 7.46
CA SER A 200 -7.58 8.95 7.24
C SER A 200 -7.05 10.16 6.47
N LEU A 201 -7.75 10.61 5.43
CA LEU A 201 -7.34 11.79 4.67
C LEU A 201 -7.41 13.07 5.51
N LEU A 202 -8.45 13.22 6.32
CA LEU A 202 -8.62 14.38 7.21
C LEU A 202 -7.57 14.39 8.35
N ALA A 203 -7.18 13.21 8.84
CA ALA A 203 -6.15 13.04 9.86
C ALA A 203 -4.72 13.31 9.35
N LEU A 204 -4.52 13.43 8.03
CA LEU A 204 -3.22 13.72 7.45
C LEU A 204 -2.74 15.12 7.85
N ASP A 205 -1.78 15.19 8.77
CA ASP A 205 -1.15 16.44 9.21
C ASP A 205 0.29 16.48 8.71
N VAL A 206 0.47 16.97 7.48
CA VAL A 206 1.79 17.09 6.81
C VAL A 206 2.20 18.56 6.69
N PRO A 207 3.49 18.88 6.91
CA PRO A 207 3.94 20.26 7.10
C PRO A 207 3.89 21.15 5.85
N ALA A 208 3.92 20.56 4.65
CA ALA A 208 3.81 21.28 3.37
C ALA A 208 3.46 20.30 2.24
N PRO A 209 3.02 20.76 1.05
CA PRO A 209 2.42 22.05 0.77
C PRO A 209 0.97 22.17 1.29
N PRO A 210 0.65 23.23 2.07
CA PRO A 210 -0.63 23.32 2.79
C PRO A 210 -1.84 23.54 1.88
N MET A 211 -1.67 24.20 0.73
CA MET A 211 -2.77 24.43 -0.23
C MET A 211 -3.18 23.15 -0.97
N ALA A 212 -2.21 22.33 -1.38
CA ALA A 212 -2.48 21.04 -1.99
C ALA A 212 -3.16 20.11 -0.97
N LEU A 213 -2.65 20.08 0.27
CA LEU A 213 -3.26 19.34 1.38
C LEU A 213 -4.71 19.79 1.64
N ALA A 214 -4.95 21.10 1.74
CA ALA A 214 -6.30 21.64 1.92
C ALA A 214 -7.22 21.31 0.72
N SER A 215 -6.66 21.20 -0.49
CA SER A 215 -7.44 20.83 -1.67
C SER A 215 -7.87 19.38 -1.65
N ILE A 216 -7.00 18.44 -1.29
CA ILE A 216 -7.38 17.03 -1.18
C ILE A 216 -8.34 16.81 0.01
N LYS A 217 -8.12 17.48 1.14
CA LYS A 217 -9.00 17.35 2.33
C LYS A 217 -10.43 17.81 2.05
N ARG A 218 -10.62 18.81 1.18
CA ARG A 218 -11.96 19.24 0.74
C ARG A 218 -12.77 18.13 0.08
N LEU A 219 -12.14 17.13 -0.53
CA LEU A 219 -12.84 15.97 -1.10
C LEU A 219 -13.41 15.03 -0.02
N ALA A 220 -12.83 15.02 1.18
CA ALA A 220 -13.26 14.21 2.31
C ALA A 220 -14.27 14.92 3.22
N GLU A 221 -14.49 16.22 3.06
CA GLU A 221 -15.42 16.98 3.90
C GLU A 221 -16.87 16.52 3.72
N GLY A 222 -17.67 16.64 4.78
CA GLY A 222 -19.08 16.28 4.78
C GLY A 222 -19.35 14.79 5.05
N PRO A 223 -20.63 14.40 5.14
CA PRO A 223 -21.03 13.01 5.36
C PRO A 223 -20.66 12.14 4.15
N VAL A 224 -20.44 10.85 4.40
CA VAL A 224 -20.33 9.83 3.34
C VAL A 224 -21.63 9.83 2.53
N PRO A 225 -21.59 10.00 1.19
CA PRO A 225 -22.79 9.93 0.35
C PRO A 225 -23.43 8.53 0.36
N ASP A 226 -24.76 8.45 0.28
CA ASP A 226 -25.49 7.18 0.28
C ASP A 226 -25.18 6.32 -0.96
N ASP A 227 -25.03 6.93 -2.16
CA ASP A 227 -24.56 6.23 -3.36
C ASP A 227 -23.03 6.35 -3.47
N PRO A 228 -22.28 5.24 -3.44
CA PRO A 228 -20.82 5.26 -3.63
C PRO A 228 -20.35 5.94 -4.93
N ALA A 229 -21.16 5.92 -5.99
CA ALA A 229 -20.84 6.61 -7.24
C ALA A 229 -20.94 8.14 -7.15
N GLU A 230 -21.57 8.68 -6.10
CA GLU A 230 -21.65 10.11 -5.83
C GLU A 230 -20.52 10.59 -4.90
N ASP A 231 -19.69 9.66 -4.39
CA ASP A 231 -18.54 9.99 -3.55
C ASP A 231 -17.30 10.24 -4.42
N PRO A 232 -16.86 11.50 -4.60
CA PRO A 232 -15.74 11.82 -5.47
C PRO A 232 -14.41 11.28 -4.92
N LEU A 233 -14.26 11.17 -3.60
CA LEU A 233 -13.05 10.61 -3.00
C LEU A 233 -12.99 9.11 -3.25
N TRP A 234 -14.10 8.41 -3.03
CA TRP A 234 -14.18 6.98 -3.28
C TRP A 234 -13.99 6.65 -4.76
N THR A 235 -14.68 7.38 -5.64
CA THR A 235 -14.54 7.25 -7.10
C THR A 235 -13.09 7.41 -7.55
N ALA A 236 -12.37 8.41 -7.02
CA ALA A 236 -10.96 8.61 -7.32
C ALA A 236 -10.06 7.48 -6.79
N THR A 237 -10.36 6.96 -5.59
CA THR A 237 -9.64 5.82 -4.99
C THR A 237 -9.77 4.57 -5.84
N VAL A 238 -10.99 4.28 -6.30
CA VAL A 238 -11.31 3.10 -7.10
C VAL A 238 -10.71 3.16 -8.52
N ILE A 239 -10.68 4.33 -9.15
CA ILE A 239 -9.99 4.52 -10.44
C ILE A 239 -8.50 4.15 -10.29
N VAL A 240 -7.84 4.66 -9.24
CA VAL A 240 -6.42 4.38 -9.00
C VAL A 240 -6.17 2.89 -8.77
N LEU A 241 -7.01 2.21 -7.98
CA LEU A 241 -6.89 0.76 -7.78
C LEU A 241 -7.02 -0.01 -9.09
N ALA A 242 -7.99 0.38 -9.94
CA ALA A 242 -8.18 -0.26 -11.23
C ALA A 242 -6.98 -0.01 -12.17
N GLU A 243 -6.41 1.19 -12.19
CA GLU A 243 -5.20 1.50 -12.95
C GLU A 243 -4.00 0.66 -12.49
N ASP A 244 -3.76 0.59 -11.17
CA ASP A 244 -2.64 -0.18 -10.61
C ASP A 244 -2.78 -1.69 -10.89
N ALA A 245 -3.99 -2.26 -10.80
CA ALA A 245 -4.24 -3.66 -11.18
C ALA A 245 -3.98 -3.94 -12.67
N ILE A 246 -4.37 -3.03 -13.56
CA ILE A 246 -4.11 -3.15 -14.99
C ILE A 246 -2.60 -3.11 -15.26
N ASP A 247 -1.88 -2.20 -14.59
CA ASP A 247 -0.42 -2.08 -14.72
C ASP A 247 0.29 -3.36 -14.23
N ILE A 248 -0.16 -3.96 -13.11
CA ILE A 248 0.35 -5.25 -12.61
C ILE A 248 0.10 -6.36 -13.64
N ALA A 249 -1.15 -6.53 -14.07
CA ALA A 249 -1.52 -7.60 -15.00
C ALA A 249 -0.79 -7.50 -16.35
N THR A 250 -0.48 -6.28 -16.81
CA THR A 250 0.26 -6.07 -18.07
C THR A 250 1.77 -6.29 -17.91
N ALA A 251 2.36 -5.91 -16.77
CA ALA A 251 3.77 -6.16 -16.49
C ALA A 251 4.11 -7.66 -16.38
N GLU A 252 3.20 -8.48 -15.87
CA GLU A 252 3.37 -9.94 -15.78
C GLU A 252 3.42 -10.61 -17.17
N VAL A 253 2.61 -10.13 -18.12
CA VAL A 253 2.56 -10.66 -19.49
C VAL A 253 3.85 -10.37 -20.26
N ASP A 254 4.46 -9.20 -20.03
CA ASP A 254 5.73 -8.83 -20.68
C ASP A 254 6.96 -9.52 -20.04
N GLY A 255 6.86 -9.94 -18.77
CA GLY A 255 7.92 -10.64 -18.04
C GLY A 255 8.11 -12.11 -18.44
N ASP A 256 7.07 -12.78 -18.94
CA ASP A 256 7.07 -14.21 -19.28
C ASP A 256 7.45 -14.51 -20.76
N GLY A 257 7.75 -13.47 -21.56
CA GLY A 257 8.08 -13.60 -22.98
C GLY A 257 9.53 -13.96 -23.34
N GLY A 258 10.40 -14.23 -22.36
CA GLY A 258 11.86 -14.31 -22.56
C GLY A 258 12.51 -15.70 -22.55
N GLY A 259 11.73 -16.78 -22.52
CA GLY A 259 12.24 -18.15 -22.31
C GLY A 259 11.76 -19.17 -23.33
N GLY A 260 12.12 -19.00 -24.60
CA GLY A 260 11.77 -19.98 -25.65
C GLY A 260 12.79 -20.02 -26.79
N ASP A 261 13.58 -21.10 -26.80
CA ASP A 261 14.20 -21.75 -27.96
C ASP A 261 15.11 -20.94 -28.90
N MET A 262 16.42 -21.09 -28.69
CA MET A 262 17.35 -21.31 -29.82
C MET A 262 18.34 -22.41 -29.46
N ASP A 263 17.87 -23.65 -29.53
CA ASP A 263 18.72 -24.82 -29.79
C ASP A 263 18.31 -25.35 -31.17
N GLY A 264 19.18 -25.22 -32.17
CA GLY A 264 18.85 -25.55 -33.56
C GLY A 264 19.92 -25.18 -34.57
N ALA A 265 20.96 -25.99 -34.62
CA ALA A 265 22.10 -25.89 -35.53
C ALA A 265 21.76 -26.01 -37.03
N GLU A 266 22.31 -25.10 -37.85
CA GLU A 266 22.81 -25.33 -39.22
C GLU A 266 23.95 -24.29 -39.42
N GLY A 267 25.16 -24.57 -39.90
CA GLY A 267 25.59 -25.60 -40.84
C GLY A 267 25.96 -24.96 -42.19
N LEU A 268 27.20 -24.46 -42.30
CA LEU A 268 28.01 -24.31 -43.53
C LEU A 268 27.57 -23.34 -44.65
N ALA A 269 28.50 -22.42 -44.97
CA ALA A 269 29.04 -22.04 -46.30
C ALA A 269 29.28 -20.51 -46.31
N ASP A 270 30.51 -20.01 -46.23
CA ASP A 270 31.50 -19.97 -47.32
C ASP A 270 30.91 -19.47 -48.65
N LEU A 271 31.30 -18.23 -49.00
CA LEU A 271 31.26 -17.50 -50.27
C LEU A 271 31.24 -16.00 -49.88
N GLY A 272 32.37 -15.29 -49.76
CA GLY A 272 33.49 -15.36 -50.68
C GLY A 272 33.05 -14.77 -52.01
N ASP A 273 33.22 -13.45 -52.13
CA ASP A 273 33.55 -12.76 -53.40
C ASP A 273 32.49 -12.81 -54.50
N LEU A 274 31.72 -11.71 -54.68
CA LEU A 274 31.23 -11.30 -56.00
C LEU A 274 30.55 -9.91 -55.95
N LEU A 275 31.17 -8.97 -56.69
CA LEU A 275 30.65 -7.70 -57.23
C LEU A 275 30.67 -6.51 -56.24
N GLY A 276 31.59 -5.55 -56.31
CA GLY A 276 32.40 -5.11 -57.45
C GLY A 276 31.63 -4.08 -58.28
N ASP A 277 31.99 -2.81 -58.05
CA ASP A 277 31.99 -1.63 -58.92
C ASP A 277 30.77 -1.19 -59.77
N ASP A 278 30.64 0.15 -59.75
CA ASP A 278 30.18 1.07 -60.79
C ASP A 278 28.68 1.16 -61.16
N ALA A 279 28.08 2.27 -60.69
CA ALA A 279 27.60 3.44 -61.44
C ALA A 279 26.95 3.20 -62.84
N PRO A 280 25.86 3.93 -63.16
CA PRO A 280 25.90 5.39 -63.31
C PRO A 280 24.85 6.18 -62.52
#